data_AF-A0A227KQS2-F1
#
_entry.id   AF-A0A227KQS2-F1
#
_cell.length_a   1.000
_cell.length_b   1.000
_cell.length_c   1.000
_cell.angle_alpha   90.00
_cell.angle_beta   90.00
_cell.angle_gamma   90.00
#
_symmetry.space_group_name_H-M   'P 1'
#
loop_
_entity.id
_entity.type
_entity.pdbx_description
1 polymer ?
#
loop_
_entity_poly.entity_id
_entity_poly.type
_entity_poly.pdbx_seq_one_letter_code
_entity_poly.pdbx_strand_id
1 'polypeptide(L)'
;MNRELETKLKTIADHYGLGIQMTKLAEECGEYAASSLKTAVYIDMKNNGHPAEYCYEKIDKSQDESLKEMADVLVLTKQIEYLLVKEAPELKETIERLMTEKVNRQLKRIEKEKNYEH
;
A
#
# COMPACT_ATOMS: atom_id res chain seq x y z
N MET A 1 -2.02 -5.10 -16.34
CA MET A 1 -2.11 -3.63 -16.46
C MET A 1 -2.25 -3.28 -17.93
N ASN A 2 -3.11 -2.33 -18.32
CA ASN A 2 -3.17 -1.89 -19.73
C ASN A 2 -1.84 -1.20 -20.10
N ARG A 3 -1.33 -1.45 -21.32
CA ARG A 3 -0.09 -0.86 -21.87
C ARG A 3 -0.08 0.67 -21.81
N GLU A 4 -1.24 1.30 -21.95
CA GLU A 4 -1.35 2.76 -21.84
C GLU A 4 -0.98 3.26 -20.43
N LEU A 5 -1.52 2.61 -19.38
CA LEU A 5 -1.21 2.95 -18.00
C LEU A 5 0.27 2.71 -17.68
N GLU A 6 0.82 1.58 -18.14
CA GLU A 6 2.25 1.29 -17.97
C GLU A 6 3.15 2.37 -18.59
N THR A 7 2.81 2.83 -19.80
CA THR A 7 3.57 3.88 -20.49
C THR A 7 3.52 5.18 -19.70
N LYS A 8 2.34 5.60 -19.23
CA LYS A 8 2.17 6.82 -18.42
C LYS A 8 2.95 6.75 -17.11
N LEU A 9 2.92 5.60 -16.42
CA LEU A 9 3.68 5.39 -15.18
C LEU A 9 5.19 5.59 -15.42
N LYS A 10 5.74 4.98 -16.47
CA LYS A 10 7.17 5.12 -16.81
C LYS A 10 7.54 6.56 -17.17
N THR A 11 6.70 7.24 -17.95
CA THR A 11 6.92 8.67 -18.30
C THR A 11 6.98 9.55 -17.06
N ILE A 12 6.08 9.35 -16.09
CA ILE A 12 6.08 10.10 -14.83
C ILE A 12 7.31 9.74 -13.98
N ALA A 13 7.62 8.45 -13.87
CA ALA A 13 8.79 7.96 -13.15
C ALA A 13 10.09 8.60 -13.67
N ASP A 14 10.27 8.61 -14.99
CA ASP A 14 11.43 9.20 -15.68
C ASP A 14 11.56 10.70 -15.45
N HIS A 15 10.45 11.41 -15.29
CA HIS A 15 10.46 12.86 -15.06
C HIS A 15 10.95 13.23 -13.66
N TYR A 16 10.56 12.46 -12.63
CA TYR A 16 10.83 12.79 -11.23
C TYR A 16 12.04 12.03 -10.62
N GLY A 17 12.35 10.83 -11.13
CA GLY A 17 13.46 10.00 -10.64
C GLY A 17 13.21 9.33 -9.28
N LEU A 18 14.10 8.39 -8.91
CA LEU A 18 13.89 7.48 -7.78
C LEU A 18 13.69 8.19 -6.43
N GLY A 19 14.53 9.18 -6.11
CA GLY A 19 14.50 9.85 -4.80
C GLY A 19 13.17 10.54 -4.50
N ILE A 20 12.66 11.33 -5.45
CA ILE A 20 11.38 12.02 -5.31
C ILE A 20 10.25 11.01 -5.19
N GLN A 21 10.26 9.97 -6.03
CA GLN A 21 9.19 8.96 -6.02
C GLN A 21 9.16 8.16 -4.71
N MET A 22 10.31 7.86 -4.10
CA MET A 22 10.36 7.23 -2.77
C MET A 22 9.80 8.13 -1.67
N THR A 23 10.05 9.44 -1.71
CA THR A 23 9.45 10.39 -0.75
C THR A 23 7.94 10.47 -0.94
N LYS A 24 7.47 10.57 -2.18
CA LYS A 24 6.04 10.56 -2.50
C LYS A 24 5.40 9.24 -2.04
N LEU A 25 6.02 8.08 -2.25
CA LEU A 25 5.49 6.80 -1.74
C LEU A 25 5.26 6.83 -0.23
N ALA A 26 6.18 7.41 0.53
CA ALA A 26 6.03 7.55 1.98
C ALA A 26 4.85 8.44 2.37
N GLU A 27 4.61 9.53 1.62
CA GLU A 27 3.46 10.43 1.80
C GLU A 27 2.14 9.69 1.55
N GLU A 28 1.99 9.05 0.39
CA GLU A 28 0.76 8.32 0.03
C GLU A 28 0.49 7.14 1.00
N CYS A 29 1.55 6.50 1.53
CA CYS A 29 1.39 5.49 2.58
C CYS A 29 0.86 6.10 3.89
N GLY A 30 1.22 7.33 4.21
CA GLY A 30 0.69 8.08 5.34
C GLY A 30 -0.77 8.44 5.17
N GLU A 31 -1.17 8.90 3.98
CA GLU A 31 -2.55 9.25 3.63
C GLU A 31 -3.45 7.99 3.62
N TYR A 32 -2.94 6.89 3.05
CA TYR A 32 -3.62 5.60 3.10
C TYR A 32 -3.79 5.09 4.54
N ALA A 33 -2.76 5.20 5.38
CA ALA A 33 -2.86 4.82 6.78
C ALA A 33 -3.89 5.67 7.53
N ALA A 34 -3.90 6.99 7.31
CA ALA A 34 -4.80 7.91 7.99
C ALA A 34 -6.28 7.62 7.63
N SER A 35 -6.59 7.47 6.34
CA SER A 35 -7.95 7.15 5.88
C SER A 35 -8.41 5.77 6.36
N SER A 36 -7.51 4.77 6.35
CA SER A 36 -7.81 3.41 6.81
C SER A 36 -8.13 3.38 8.31
N LEU A 37 -7.35 4.09 9.12
CA LEU A 37 -7.58 4.20 10.56
C LEU A 37 -8.88 4.98 10.86
N LYS A 38 -9.18 6.03 10.09
CA LYS A 38 -10.43 6.76 10.20
C LYS A 38 -11.65 5.83 9.97
N THR A 39 -11.57 4.96 8.96
CA THR A 39 -12.60 3.93 8.70
C THR A 39 -12.77 3.01 9.92
N ALA A 40 -11.67 2.52 10.49
CA ALA A 40 -11.71 1.65 11.66
C ALA A 40 -12.38 2.33 12.87
N VAL A 41 -12.09 3.61 13.10
CA VAL A 41 -12.72 4.40 14.18
C VAL A 41 -14.23 4.52 13.98
N TYR A 42 -14.71 4.80 12.77
CA TYR A 42 -16.16 4.89 12.54
C TYR A 42 -16.88 3.55 12.69
N ILE A 43 -16.21 2.44 12.33
CA ILE A 43 -16.72 1.09 12.60
C ILE A 43 -16.82 0.85 14.11
N ASP A 44 -15.79 1.22 14.88
CA ASP A 44 -15.79 1.10 16.33
C ASP A 44 -16.88 1.97 16.98
N MET A 45 -17.04 3.22 16.55
CA MET A 45 -18.12 4.11 17.01
C MET A 45 -19.50 3.47 16.77
N LYS A 46 -19.72 2.91 15.58
CA LYS A 46 -20.96 2.18 15.27
C LYS A 46 -21.19 1.02 16.24
N ASN A 47 -20.15 0.23 16.53
CA ASN A 47 -20.23 -0.92 17.43
C ASN A 47 -20.47 -0.50 18.90
N ASN A 48 -20.08 0.72 19.28
CA ASN A 48 -20.28 1.28 20.62
C ASN A 48 -21.53 2.17 20.75
N GLY A 49 -22.50 2.04 19.83
CA GLY A 49 -23.83 2.65 19.97
C GLY A 49 -23.97 4.09 19.49
N HIS A 50 -23.00 4.62 18.73
CA HIS A 50 -23.16 5.91 18.06
C HIS A 50 -24.25 5.85 16.96
N PRO A 51 -24.85 7.00 16.59
CA PRO A 51 -25.92 7.05 15.58
C PRO A 51 -25.53 6.36 14.27
N ALA A 52 -26.27 5.33 13.88
CA ALA A 52 -25.91 4.46 12.77
C ALA A 52 -25.82 5.20 11.43
N GLU A 53 -26.77 6.11 11.15
CA GLU A 53 -26.79 6.90 9.91
C GLU A 53 -25.53 7.75 9.75
N TYR A 54 -25.12 8.44 10.82
CA TYR A 54 -23.85 9.20 10.85
C TYR A 54 -22.65 8.28 10.60
N CYS A 55 -22.58 7.13 11.29
CA CYS A 55 -21.46 6.21 11.13
C CYS A 55 -21.39 5.62 9.73
N TYR A 56 -22.51 5.22 9.12
CA TYR A 56 -22.52 4.66 7.77
C TYR A 56 -22.04 5.66 6.72
N GLU A 57 -22.54 6.91 6.76
CA GLU A 57 -22.10 7.96 5.85
C GLU A 57 -20.58 8.20 5.97
N LYS A 58 -20.06 8.19 7.20
CA LYS A 58 -18.64 8.41 7.46
C LYS A 58 -17.76 7.24 7.04
N ILE A 59 -18.21 6.01 7.25
CA ILE A 59 -17.53 4.79 6.80
C ILE A 59 -17.44 4.78 5.28
N ASP A 60 -18.54 5.03 4.58
CA ASP A 60 -18.59 5.03 3.12
C ASP A 60 -17.59 6.03 2.53
N LYS A 61 -17.63 7.28 3.02
CA LYS A 61 -16.68 8.32 2.61
C LYS A 61 -15.23 7.97 2.91
N SER A 62 -14.93 7.44 4.10
CA SER A 62 -13.55 7.11 4.45
C SER A 62 -13.03 5.89 3.71
N GLN A 63 -13.90 4.94 3.33
CA GLN A 63 -13.55 3.81 2.48
C GLN A 63 -13.22 4.27 1.05
N ASP A 64 -14.03 5.16 0.48
CA ASP A 64 -13.74 5.77 -0.82
C ASP A 64 -12.42 6.55 -0.83
N GLU A 65 -12.14 7.31 0.23
CA GLU A 65 -10.84 7.95 0.44
C GLU A 65 -9.73 6.89 0.47
N SER A 66 -9.84 5.87 1.33
CA SER A 66 -8.82 4.80 1.43
C SER A 66 -8.56 4.06 0.11
N LEU A 67 -9.56 3.87 -0.73
CA LEU A 67 -9.36 3.24 -2.05
C LEU A 67 -8.56 4.13 -3.00
N LYS A 68 -8.74 5.45 -2.94
CA LYS A 68 -7.94 6.40 -3.72
C LYS A 68 -6.49 6.39 -3.26
N GLU A 69 -6.27 6.54 -1.95
CA GLU A 69 -4.91 6.53 -1.39
C GLU A 69 -4.18 5.20 -1.65
N MET A 70 -4.91 4.07 -1.60
CA MET A 70 -4.34 2.78 -2.00
C MET A 70 -3.93 2.77 -3.47
N ALA A 71 -4.74 3.35 -4.37
CA ALA A 71 -4.40 3.44 -5.79
C ALA A 71 -3.14 4.30 -6.00
N ASP A 72 -3.00 5.40 -5.26
CA ASP A 72 -1.82 6.27 -5.33
C ASP A 72 -0.56 5.56 -4.80
N VAL A 73 -0.64 4.83 -3.69
CA VAL A 73 0.44 3.94 -3.21
C VAL A 73 0.84 2.91 -4.28
N LEU A 74 -0.13 2.28 -4.95
CA LEU A 74 0.16 1.29 -6.00
C LEU A 74 0.81 1.93 -7.23
N VAL A 75 0.37 3.13 -7.63
CA VAL A 75 0.98 3.91 -8.71
C VAL A 75 2.44 4.17 -8.40
N LEU A 76 2.77 4.66 -7.21
CA LEU A 76 4.15 4.98 -6.84
C LEU A 76 5.01 3.73 -6.63
N THR A 77 4.44 2.66 -6.10
CA THR A 77 5.12 1.36 -6.00
C THR A 77 5.57 0.89 -7.39
N LYS A 78 4.70 1.00 -8.41
CA LYS A 78 5.04 0.60 -9.79
C LYS A 78 6.10 1.50 -10.42
N GLN A 79 6.07 2.80 -10.13
CA GLN A 79 7.10 3.73 -10.59
C GLN A 79 8.46 3.42 -9.94
N ILE A 80 8.49 3.12 -8.64
CA ILE A 80 9.71 2.74 -7.92
C ILE A 80 10.26 1.40 -8.40
N GLU A 81 9.42 0.38 -8.60
CA GLU A 81 9.86 -0.90 -9.18
C GLU A 81 10.60 -0.71 -10.52
N TYR A 82 10.06 0.16 -11.37
CA TYR A 82 10.68 0.51 -12.65
C TYR A 82 12.02 1.26 -12.46
N LEU A 83 12.06 2.25 -11.59
CA LEU A 83 13.26 3.06 -11.33
C LEU A 83 14.36 2.26 -10.63
N LEU A 84 14.02 1.30 -9.78
CA LEU A 84 14.99 0.39 -9.15
C LEU A 84 15.74 -0.46 -10.20
N VAL A 85 15.04 -0.94 -11.23
CA VAL A 85 15.67 -1.67 -12.34
C VAL A 85 16.57 -0.74 -13.15
N LYS A 86 16.11 0.48 -13.41
CA LYS A 86 16.76 1.43 -14.32
C LYS A 86 17.94 2.17 -13.70
N GLU A 87 17.81 2.61 -12.45
CA GLU A 87 18.69 3.57 -11.80
C GLU A 87 19.50 2.98 -10.64
N ALA A 88 18.99 1.93 -9.97
CA ALA A 88 19.58 1.42 -8.72
C ALA A 88 19.50 -0.12 -8.57
N PRO A 89 20.15 -0.89 -9.47
CA PRO A 89 20.07 -2.36 -9.46
C PRO A 89 20.58 -3.01 -8.17
N GLU A 90 21.59 -2.44 -7.52
CA GLU A 90 22.12 -2.95 -6.24
C GLU A 90 21.11 -2.76 -5.09
N LEU A 91 20.40 -1.62 -5.09
CA LEU A 91 19.31 -1.37 -4.15
C LEU A 91 18.14 -2.32 -4.41
N LYS A 92 17.80 -2.56 -5.68
CA LYS A 92 16.80 -3.57 -6.08
C LYS A 92 17.12 -4.94 -5.50
N GLU A 93 18.34 -5.43 -5.70
CA GLU A 93 18.78 -6.73 -5.19
C GLU A 93 18.67 -6.79 -3.65
N THR A 94 19.08 -5.71 -2.98
CA THR A 94 18.97 -5.61 -1.51
C THR A 94 17.52 -5.69 -1.05
N ILE A 95 16.61 -4.97 -1.70
CA ILE A 95 15.18 -4.99 -1.38
C ILE A 95 14.59 -6.38 -1.62
N GLU A 96 14.89 -7.01 -2.77
CA GLU A 96 14.38 -8.34 -3.11
C GLU A 96 14.85 -9.40 -2.11
N ARG A 97 16.12 -9.36 -1.70
CA ARG A 97 16.64 -10.24 -0.64
C ARG A 97 15.86 -10.06 0.67
N LEU A 98 15.65 -8.81 1.12
CA LEU A 98 14.89 -8.51 2.34
C LEU A 98 13.42 -8.95 2.23
N MET A 99 12.80 -8.81 1.06
CA MET A 99 11.45 -9.31 0.77
C MET A 99 11.40 -10.83 0.87
N THR A 100 12.32 -11.54 0.24
CA THR A 100 12.41 -13.01 0.29
C THR A 100 12.55 -13.51 1.72
N GLU A 101 13.45 -12.91 2.51
CA GLU A 101 13.61 -13.25 3.93
C GLU A 101 12.31 -13.04 4.72
N LYS A 102 11.60 -11.92 4.49
CA LYS A 102 10.34 -11.62 5.17
C LYS A 102 9.24 -12.61 4.80
N VAL A 103 9.05 -12.90 3.51
CA VAL A 103 8.03 -13.85 3.02
C VAL A 103 8.30 -15.25 3.55
N ASN A 104 9.55 -15.72 3.51
CA ASN A 104 9.93 -17.04 4.06
C ASN A 104 9.60 -17.16 5.55
N ARG A 105 9.81 -16.09 6.35
CA ARG A 105 9.41 -16.08 7.77
C ARG A 105 7.90 -16.16 7.95
N GLN A 106 7.12 -15.48 7.11
CA GLN A 106 5.65 -15.52 7.19
C GLN A 106 5.10 -16.90 6.80
N LEU A 107 5.63 -17.53 5.75
CA LEU A 107 5.24 -18.88 5.34
C LEU A 107 5.48 -19.91 6.45
N LYS A 108 6.63 -19.84 7.14
CA LYS A 108 6.92 -20.69 8.31
C LYS A 108 5.95 -20.48 9.48
N ARG A 109 5.41 -19.25 9.66
CA ARG A 109 4.40 -18.98 10.71
C ARG A 109 3.07 -19.64 10.36
N ILE A 110 2.63 -19.49 9.12
CA ILE A 110 1.41 -20.12 8.59
C ILE A 110 1.49 -21.65 8.71
N GLU A 111 2.63 -22.26 8.40
CA GLU A 111 2.84 -23.70 8.56
C GLU A 111 2.71 -24.15 10.02
N LYS A 112 3.27 -23.38 10.97
CA LYS A 112 3.13 -23.66 12.40
C LYS A 112 1.69 -23.53 12.87
N GLU A 113 0.99 -22.47 12.48
CA GLU A 113 -0.42 -22.23 12.83
C GLU A 113 -1.28 -23.45 12.45
N LYS A 114 -1.10 -23.98 11.23
CA LYS A 114 -1.80 -25.20 10.78
C LYS A 114 -1.49 -26.45 11.61
N ASN A 115 -0.24 -26.58 12.07
CA ASN A 115 0.21 -27.74 12.85
C ASN A 115 -0.23 -27.67 14.33
N TYR A 116 -0.66 -26.51 14.85
CA TYR A 116 -1.21 -26.37 16.20
C TYR A 116 -2.74 -26.55 16.25
N GLU A 117 -3.42 -26.55 15.10
CA GLU A 117 -4.87 -26.80 14.98
C GLU A 117 -5.21 -28.30 14.85
N HIS A 118 -4.23 -29.21 14.95
CA HIS A 118 -4.37 -30.68 14.94
C HIS A 118 -3.79 -31.26 16.24
#